data_AF-A0A2W5EAA3-F1
#
_entry.id   AF-A0A2W5EAA3-F1
#
_cell.length_a   1.000
_cell.length_b   1.000
_cell.length_c   1.000
_cell.angle_alpha   90.00
_cell.angle_beta   90.00
_cell.angle_gamma   90.00
#
_symmetry.space_group_name_H-M   'P 1'
#
loop_
_entity.id
_entity.type
_entity.pdbx_description
1 polymer ?
#
loop_
_entity_poly.entity_id
_entity_poly.type
_entity_poly.pdbx_seq_one_letter_code
_entity_poly.pdbx_strand_id
1 'polypeptide(L)'
;NKQKFPPKIPYIIWTLFSLVTLFVFYNRLKIEKPNFFTNVGQNAIFFYFAQGMSSSLVYFLVVPMKDLMPWYLLVLIIYPVNILLAVVISKGLKKVDDLGWTVLAFLRAKTASKNP
;
A
#
# COMPACT_ATOMS: atom_id res chain seq x y z
N ASN A 1 -14.94 -8.71 10.67
CA ASN A 1 -15.60 -7.41 10.44
C ASN A 1 -16.56 -6.93 11.56
N LYS A 2 -16.79 -7.67 12.66
CA LYS A 2 -17.78 -7.31 13.73
C LYS A 2 -17.34 -6.23 14.75
N GLN A 3 -16.09 -5.77 14.68
CA GLN A 3 -15.53 -4.75 15.59
C GLN A 3 -15.33 -3.38 14.95
N LYS A 4 -15.44 -3.30 13.61
CA LYS A 4 -15.18 -2.07 12.87
C LYS A 4 -16.44 -1.18 12.83
N PHE A 5 -17.62 -1.78 12.73
CA PHE A 5 -18.91 -1.06 12.71
C PHE A 5 -20.03 -1.83 13.41
N PRO A 6 -20.88 -1.16 14.22
CA PRO A 6 -20.68 0.20 14.75
C PRO A 6 -19.43 0.28 15.66
N PRO A 7 -18.77 1.45 15.78
CA PRO A 7 -17.55 1.58 16.58
C PRO A 7 -17.83 1.18 18.03
N LYS A 8 -17.16 0.13 18.50
CA LYS A 8 -17.28 -0.33 19.88
C LYS A 8 -16.19 0.31 20.73
N ILE A 9 -16.43 0.44 22.03
CA ILE A 9 -15.45 0.96 23.02
C ILE A 9 -14.02 0.42 22.79
N PRO A 10 -13.79 -0.88 22.51
CA PRO A 10 -12.44 -1.39 22.27
C PRO A 10 -11.73 -0.71 21.09
N TYR A 11 -12.46 -0.40 20.01
CA TYR A 11 -11.88 0.28 18.85
C TYR A 11 -11.34 1.67 19.21
N ILE A 12 -12.10 2.41 20.03
CA ILE A 12 -11.70 3.73 20.51
C ILE A 12 -10.40 3.63 21.33
N ILE A 13 -10.32 2.66 22.25
CA ILE A 13 -9.12 2.42 23.06
C ILE A 13 -7.91 2.11 22.15
N TRP A 14 -8.08 1.25 21.15
CA TRP A 14 -7.01 0.93 20.20
C TRP A 14 -6.56 2.14 19.38
N THR A 15 -7.50 2.98 18.93
CA THR A 15 -7.14 4.21 18.20
C THR A 15 -6.41 5.22 19.09
N LEU A 16 -6.84 5.40 20.33
CA LEU A 16 -6.17 6.29 21.29
C LEU A 16 -4.77 5.77 21.63
N PHE A 17 -4.62 4.47 21.86
CA PHE A 17 -3.31 3.86 22.10
C PHE A 17 -2.36 4.06 20.91
N SER A 18 -2.85 3.87 19.68
CA SER A 18 -2.06 4.12 18.47
C SER A 18 -1.66 5.59 18.34
N LEU A 19 -2.56 6.53 18.64
CA LEU A 19 -2.28 7.96 18.59
C LEU A 19 -1.26 8.38 19.64
N VAL A 20 -1.43 7.95 20.90
CA VAL A 20 -0.50 8.25 21.99
C VAL A 20 0.89 7.70 21.66
N THR A 21 0.96 6.46 21.16
CA THR A 21 2.21 5.85 20.72
C THR A 21 2.87 6.70 19.64
N LEU A 22 2.12 7.10 18.62
CA LEU A 22 2.64 7.97 17.55
C LEU A 22 3.17 9.29 18.11
N PHE A 23 2.44 9.98 18.98
CA PHE A 23 2.88 11.25 19.57
C PHE A 23 4.11 11.13 20.47
N VAL A 24 4.21 10.04 21.26
CA VAL A 24 5.39 9.77 22.10
C VAL A 24 6.64 9.60 21.25
N PHE A 25 6.51 8.95 20.09
CA PHE A 25 7.64 8.66 19.20
C PHE A 25 7.90 9.72 18.12
N TYR A 26 6.93 10.60 17.83
CA TYR A 26 6.95 11.58 16.74
C TYR A 26 8.18 12.48 16.72
N ASN A 27 8.79 12.74 17.88
CA ASN A 27 9.99 13.57 17.99
C ASN A 27 11.21 12.83 18.57
N ARG A 28 11.07 11.54 18.90
CA ARG A 28 12.14 10.70 19.46
C ARG A 28 12.82 9.83 18.41
N LEU A 29 12.09 9.42 17.38
CA LEU A 29 12.62 8.63 16.26
C LEU A 29 13.01 9.57 15.12
N LYS A 30 14.23 10.10 15.18
CA LYS A 30 14.84 10.81 14.04
C LYS A 30 15.33 9.78 13.03
N ILE A 31 14.58 9.59 11.95
CA ILE A 31 15.00 8.73 10.84
C ILE A 31 16.03 9.50 10.02
N GLU A 32 17.32 9.38 10.38
CA GLU A 32 18.41 10.11 9.71
C GLU A 32 18.84 9.47 8.37
N LYS A 33 18.49 8.19 8.13
CA LYS A 33 18.85 7.47 6.91
C LYS A 33 17.62 6.91 6.20
N PRO A 34 17.51 7.07 4.86
CA PRO A 34 16.41 6.48 4.11
C PRO A 34 16.51 4.96 4.15
N ASN A 35 15.61 4.34 4.90
CA ASN A 35 15.49 2.88 5.00
C ASN A 35 14.40 2.36 4.07
N PHE A 36 14.33 1.04 3.88
CA PHE A 36 13.25 0.39 3.11
C PHE A 36 11.86 0.82 3.58
N PHE A 37 11.62 0.84 4.91
CA PHE A 37 10.36 1.30 5.50
C PHE A 37 10.06 2.78 5.19
N THR A 38 11.09 3.64 5.16
CA THR A 38 10.95 5.05 4.78
C THR A 38 10.54 5.17 3.31
N ASN A 39 11.12 4.36 2.43
CA ASN A 39 10.76 4.34 1.01
C ASN A 39 9.31 3.85 0.79
N VAL A 40 8.90 2.80 1.49
CA VAL A 40 7.51 2.31 1.46
C VAL A 40 6.56 3.39 1.98
N GLY A 41 6.91 4.07 3.08
CA GLY A 41 6.13 5.16 3.66
C GLY A 41 5.99 6.39 2.75
N GLN A 42 7.07 6.83 2.11
CA GLN A 42 7.04 7.95 1.14
C GLN A 42 6.16 7.63 -0.09
N ASN A 43 6.07 6.35 -0.46
CA ASN A 43 5.26 5.88 -1.58
C ASN A 43 3.98 5.17 -1.10
N ALA A 44 3.49 5.48 0.11
CA ALA A 44 2.42 4.73 0.78
C ALA A 44 1.13 4.61 -0.05
N ILE A 45 0.81 5.63 -0.85
CA ILE A 45 -0.35 5.64 -1.74
C ILE A 45 -0.24 4.51 -2.78
N PHE A 46 0.92 4.37 -3.44
CA PHE A 46 1.14 3.31 -4.42
C PHE A 46 1.10 1.93 -3.77
N PHE A 47 1.66 1.78 -2.57
CA PHE A 47 1.60 0.52 -1.82
C PHE A 47 0.16 0.17 -1.39
N TYR A 48 -0.65 1.16 -0.99
CA TYR A 48 -2.05 0.94 -0.65
C TYR A 48 -2.87 0.47 -1.86
N PHE A 49 -2.71 1.11 -3.02
CA PHE A 49 -3.37 0.67 -4.25
C PHE A 49 -2.87 -0.71 -4.72
N ALA A 50 -1.56 -0.93 -4.66
CA ALA A 50 -0.96 -2.20 -5.02
C ALA A 50 -1.42 -3.34 -4.11
N GLN A 51 -1.61 -3.09 -2.82
CA GLN A 51 -2.18 -4.07 -1.89
C GLN A 51 -3.60 -4.46 -2.29
N GLY A 52 -4.44 -3.49 -2.69
CA GLY A 52 -5.79 -3.76 -3.17
C GLY A 52 -5.80 -4.63 -4.44
N MET A 53 -5.02 -4.23 -5.45
CA MET A 53 -4.90 -5.00 -6.70
C MET A 53 -4.30 -6.39 -6.49
N SER A 54 -3.26 -6.48 -5.67
CA SER A 54 -2.61 -7.75 -5.33
C SER A 54 -3.59 -8.71 -4.65
N SER A 55 -4.39 -8.22 -3.70
CA SER A 55 -5.39 -9.06 -3.03
C SER A 55 -6.44 -9.60 -4.00
N SER A 56 -6.84 -8.81 -5.01
CA SER A 56 -7.74 -9.26 -6.07
C SER A 56 -7.11 -10.33 -6.96
N LEU A 57 -5.83 -10.19 -7.31
CA LEU A 57 -5.10 -11.17 -8.12
C LEU A 57 -4.88 -12.49 -7.38
N VAL A 58 -4.50 -12.39 -6.11
CA VAL A 58 -4.30 -13.55 -5.24
C VAL A 58 -5.56 -14.37 -5.10
N TYR A 59 -6.76 -13.77 -5.10
CA TYR A 59 -8.02 -14.50 -5.07
C TYR A 59 -8.11 -15.58 -6.18
N PHE A 60 -7.66 -15.26 -7.39
CA PHE A 60 -7.62 -16.22 -8.50
C PHE A 60 -6.65 -17.38 -8.28
N LEU A 61 -5.61 -17.20 -7.45
CA LEU A 61 -4.70 -18.28 -7.03
C LEU A 61 -5.30 -19.10 -5.88
N VAL A 62 -5.97 -18.45 -4.91
CA VAL A 62 -6.52 -19.14 -3.73
C VAL A 62 -7.65 -20.09 -4.12
N VAL A 63 -8.56 -19.67 -4.99
CA VAL A 63 -9.77 -20.41 -5.35
C VAL A 63 -9.47 -21.84 -5.84
N PRO A 64 -8.53 -22.08 -6.79
CA PRO A 64 -8.19 -23.44 -7.20
C PRO A 64 -7.33 -24.20 -6.17
N MET A 65 -6.55 -23.51 -5.36
CA MET A 65 -5.61 -24.14 -4.42
C MET A 65 -6.25 -24.54 -3.09
N LYS A 66 -7.41 -23.96 -2.73
CA LYS A 66 -8.08 -24.22 -1.45
C LYS A 66 -8.51 -25.67 -1.26
N ASP A 67 -8.76 -26.38 -2.35
CA ASP A 67 -9.23 -27.78 -2.32
C ASP A 67 -8.04 -28.78 -2.36
N LEU A 68 -6.83 -28.29 -2.64
CA LEU A 68 -5.61 -29.10 -2.74
C LEU A 68 -4.82 -29.17 -1.42
N MET A 69 -5.02 -28.23 -0.51
CA MET A 69 -4.24 -28.14 0.72
C MET A 69 -5.01 -27.53 1.90
N PRO A 70 -4.60 -27.83 3.15
CA PRO A 70 -5.19 -27.24 4.34
C PRO A 70 -5.07 -25.71 4.37
N TRP A 71 -6.09 -25.04 4.91
CA TRP A 71 -6.18 -23.57 4.97
C TRP A 71 -4.97 -22.89 5.62
N TYR A 72 -4.39 -23.46 6.68
CA TYR A 72 -3.24 -22.86 7.36
C TYR A 72 -1.99 -22.80 6.47
N LEU A 73 -1.77 -23.85 5.67
CA LEU A 73 -0.64 -23.99 4.76
C LEU A 73 -0.81 -23.05 3.56
N LEU A 74 -2.06 -22.98 3.09
CA LEU A 74 -2.50 -22.05 2.05
C LEU A 74 -2.24 -20.58 2.47
N VAL A 75 -2.60 -20.18 3.69
CA VAL A 75 -2.33 -18.83 4.23
C VAL A 75 -0.83 -18.55 4.34
N LEU A 76 -0.05 -19.53 4.79
CA LEU A 76 1.41 -19.39 4.93
C LEU A 76 2.09 -19.10 3.58
N ILE A 77 1.57 -19.65 2.48
CA ILE A 77 2.09 -19.44 1.12
C ILE A 77 1.54 -18.14 0.53
N ILE A 78 0.23 -17.92 0.63
CA ILE A 78 -0.42 -16.77 0.00
C ILE A 78 0.01 -15.45 0.61
N TYR A 79 0.23 -15.38 1.92
CA TYR A 79 0.53 -14.13 2.59
C TYR A 79 1.85 -13.50 2.08
N PRO A 80 2.98 -14.23 2.01
CA PRO A 80 4.19 -13.76 1.36
C PRO A 80 3.99 -13.43 -0.13
N VAL A 81 3.26 -14.26 -0.88
CA VAL A 81 2.99 -14.03 -2.31
C VAL A 81 2.24 -12.71 -2.51
N ASN A 82 1.24 -12.43 -1.68
CA ASN A 82 0.48 -11.19 -1.73
C ASN A 82 1.35 -9.96 -1.42
N ILE A 83 2.26 -10.06 -0.45
CA ILE A 83 3.19 -8.96 -0.14
C ILE A 83 4.14 -8.72 -1.32
N LEU A 84 4.72 -9.79 -1.86
CA LEU A 84 5.64 -9.69 -3.00
C LEU A 84 4.96 -9.09 -4.22
N LEU A 85 3.75 -9.54 -4.53
CA LEU A 85 2.97 -9.05 -5.65
C LEU A 85 2.60 -7.56 -5.45
N ALA A 86 2.21 -7.15 -4.25
CA ALA A 86 1.98 -5.74 -3.92
C ALA A 86 3.26 -4.88 -4.09
N VAL A 87 4.44 -5.38 -3.70
CA VAL A 87 5.72 -4.67 -3.91
C VAL A 87 6.02 -4.49 -5.40
N VAL A 88 5.79 -5.53 -6.22
CA VAL A 88 6.01 -5.47 -7.67
C VAL A 88 5.05 -4.49 -8.33
N ILE A 89 3.76 -4.59 -8.01
CA ILE A 89 2.72 -3.71 -8.56
C ILE A 89 2.96 -2.25 -8.16
N SER A 90 3.37 -1.98 -6.91
CA SER A 90 3.69 -0.63 -6.44
C SER A 90 4.82 0.02 -7.24
N LYS A 91 5.89 -0.74 -7.52
CA LYS A 91 6.99 -0.27 -8.38
C LYS A 91 6.52 0.03 -9.81
N GLY A 92 5.64 -0.81 -10.35
CA GLY A 92 5.03 -0.60 -11.67
C GLY A 92 4.17 0.66 -11.73
N LEU A 93 3.29 0.85 -10.75
CA LEU A 93 2.44 2.04 -10.61
C LEU A 93 3.26 3.32 -10.55
N LYS A 94 4.32 3.33 -9.73
CA LYS A 94 5.20 4.50 -9.62
C LYS A 94 5.81 4.87 -10.97
N LYS A 95 6.28 3.88 -11.72
CA LYS A 95 6.84 4.11 -13.07
C LYS A 95 5.80 4.66 -14.05
N VAL A 96 4.55 4.21 -13.95
CA VAL A 96 3.45 4.74 -14.78
C VAL A 96 3.11 6.19 -14.40
N ASP A 97 3.13 6.51 -13.11
CA ASP A 97 2.93 7.89 -12.63
C ASP A 97 4.01 8.83 -13.17
N ASP A 98 5.28 8.44 -13.08
CA ASP A 98 6.41 9.21 -13.61
C ASP A 98 6.28 9.47 -15.14
N LEU A 99 5.81 8.47 -15.89
CA LEU A 99 5.49 8.63 -17.31
C LEU A 99 4.33 9.59 -17.53
N GLY A 100 3.27 9.51 -16.71
CA GLY A 100 2.14 10.42 -16.75
C GLY A 100 2.57 11.87 -16.55
N TRP A 101 3.46 12.13 -15.59
CA TRP A 101 4.04 13.47 -15.37
C TRP A 101 4.86 13.96 -16.56
N THR A 102 5.63 13.08 -17.19
CA THR A 102 6.44 13.42 -18.38
C THR A 102 5.54 13.81 -19.56
N VAL A 103 4.49 13.02 -19.81
CA VAL A 103 3.50 13.32 -20.86
C VAL A 103 2.77 14.63 -20.55
N LEU A 104 2.38 14.86 -19.30
CA LEU A 104 1.74 16.09 -18.89
C LEU A 104 2.65 17.32 -19.08
N ALA A 105 3.94 17.20 -18.76
CA ALA A 105 4.91 18.26 -18.99
C ALA A 105 5.05 18.58 -20.49
N PHE A 106 5.09 17.55 -21.33
CA PHE A 106 5.10 17.70 -22.79
C PHE A 106 3.84 18.41 -23.30
N LEU A 107 2.66 18.02 -22.82
CA LEU A 107 1.39 18.66 -23.19
C LEU A 107 1.31 20.11 -22.72
N ARG A 108 1.79 20.40 -21.50
CA ARG A 108 1.88 21.77 -20.97
C ARG A 108 2.78 22.65 -21.84
N ALA A 109 3.96 22.17 -22.20
CA ALA A 109 4.89 22.91 -23.06
C ALA A 109 4.25 23.24 -24.43
N LYS A 110 3.56 22.26 -25.03
CA LYS A 110 2.89 22.43 -26.34
C LYS A 110 1.66 23.34 -26.29
N THR A 111 1.00 23.45 -25.14
CA THR A 111 -0.17 24.32 -24.95
C THR A 111 0.25 25.74 -24.57
N ALA A 112 1.29 25.88 -23.74
CA ALA A 112 1.84 27.19 -23.35
C ALA A 112 2.52 27.91 -24.53
N SER A 113 3.08 27.19 -25.50
CA SER A 113 3.66 27.79 -26.71
C SER A 113 2.59 28.35 -27.69
N LYS A 114 1.30 28.21 -27.38
CA LYS A 114 0.18 28.60 -28.25
C LYS A 114 -0.63 29.79 -27.73
N ASN A 115 -0.18 30.45 -26.66
CA ASN A 115 -0.68 31.76 -26.27
C ASN A 115 0.23 32.84 -26.88
N PRO A 116 -0.26 33.67 -27.83
CA PRO A 116 0.41 34.91 -28.21
C PRO A 116 0.42 35.93 -27.06
#